data_AF-A0A257I0Y0-F1
#
_entry.id   AF-A0A257I0Y0-F1
#
_cell.length_a   1.000
_cell.length_b   1.000
_cell.length_c   1.000
_cell.angle_alpha   90.00
_cell.angle_beta   90.00
_cell.angle_gamma   90.00
#
_symmetry.space_group_name_H-M   'P 1'
#
loop_
_entity.id
_entity.type
_entity.pdbx_description
1 polymer ?
#
loop_
_entity_poly.entity_id
_entity_poly.type
_entity_poly.pdbx_seq_one_letter_code
_entity_poly.pdbx_strand_id
1 'polypeptide(L)'
;MKYAIVILIIVAVFAQSFTRSILIADYLVNIETYQKNCENKAKPMLHCNGKCQMFKKIKKQEGNNQTSMPVPKFNQEELVLSSKSFFPSIDQAILLNQLAYSYYKGTNPSNYQCSIFHPPGV
;
A
#
# COMPACT_ATOMS: atom_id res chain seq x y z
N MET A 1 3.77 -29.17 43.70
CA MET A 1 5.08 -28.59 43.29
C MET A 1 5.40 -28.82 41.81
N LYS A 2 5.41 -30.06 41.29
CA LYS A 2 5.72 -30.35 39.87
C LYS A 2 4.84 -29.57 38.86
N TYR A 3 3.52 -29.56 39.05
CA TYR A 3 2.60 -28.88 38.14
C TYR A 3 2.70 -27.34 38.17
N ALA A 4 3.05 -26.76 39.32
CA ALA A 4 3.20 -25.31 39.43
C ALA A 4 4.37 -24.79 38.58
N ILE A 5 5.49 -25.52 38.56
CA ILE A 5 6.64 -25.19 37.71
C ILE A 5 6.26 -25.31 36.23
N VAL A 6 5.53 -26.37 35.85
CA VAL A 6 5.07 -26.56 34.46
C VAL A 6 4.13 -25.43 34.03
N ILE A 7 3.17 -25.04 34.87
CA ILE A 7 2.27 -23.91 34.59
C ILE A 7 3.07 -22.61 34.43
N LEU A 8 4.04 -22.35 35.31
CA LEU A 8 4.90 -21.16 35.22
C LEU A 8 5.66 -21.12 33.90
N ILE A 9 6.27 -22.23 33.49
CA ILE A 9 7.01 -22.33 32.21
C ILE A 9 6.08 -22.09 31.03
N ILE A 10 4.89 -22.68 31.03
CA ILE A 10 3.90 -22.48 29.96
C ILE A 10 3.52 -20.99 29.86
N VAL A 11 3.19 -20.36 30.98
CA VAL A 11 2.85 -18.93 31.02
C VAL A 11 4.01 -18.06 30.52
N ALA A 12 5.24 -18.38 30.89
CA ALA A 12 6.43 -17.65 30.43
C ALA A 12 6.62 -17.76 28.90
N VAL A 13 6.43 -18.94 28.32
CA VAL A 13 6.51 -19.15 26.86
C VAL A 13 5.38 -18.41 26.14
N PHE A 14 4.15 -18.47 26.64
CA PHE A 14 3.04 -17.72 26.07
C PHE A 14 3.27 -16.21 26.13
N ALA A 15 3.79 -15.69 27.26
CA ALA A 15 4.09 -14.27 27.41
C ALA A 15 5.12 -13.78 26.39
N GLN A 16 6.10 -14.62 26.00
CA GLN A 16 7.07 -14.28 24.96
C GLN A 16 6.41 -14.00 23.61
N SER A 17 5.34 -14.72 23.24
CA SER A 17 4.61 -14.50 21.98
C SER A 17 3.94 -13.13 21.91
N PHE A 18 3.53 -12.56 23.05
CA PHE A 18 2.81 -11.28 23.08
C PHE A 18 3.71 -10.05 23.10
N THR A 19 5.03 -10.21 23.29
CA THR A 19 5.97 -9.08 23.39
C THR A 19 5.89 -8.10 22.22
N ARG A 20 5.91 -8.62 20.98
CA ARG A 20 5.77 -7.79 19.76
C ARG A 20 4.39 -7.13 19.67
N SER A 21 3.32 -7.84 20.01
CA SER A 21 1.96 -7.30 19.97
C SER A 21 1.76 -6.17 20.96
N ILE A 22 2.30 -6.30 22.18
CA ILE A 22 2.27 -5.25 23.22
C ILE A 22 3.00 -3.99 22.74
N LEU A 23 4.13 -4.14 22.05
CA LEU A 23 4.90 -3.00 21.53
C LEU A 23 4.14 -2.26 20.41
N ILE A 24 3.45 -2.99 19.53
CA ILE A 24 2.58 -2.39 18.51
C ILE A 24 1.38 -1.68 19.16
N ALA A 25 0.77 -2.29 20.17
CA ALA A 25 -0.31 -1.66 20.92
C ALA A 25 0.15 -0.36 21.61
N ASP A 26 1.34 -0.35 22.23
CA ASP A 26 1.93 0.87 22.81
C ASP A 26 2.14 1.96 21.75
N TYR A 27 2.60 1.59 20.55
CA TYR A 27 2.71 2.54 19.44
C TYR A 27 1.35 3.14 19.07
N LEU A 28 0.30 2.32 18.96
CA LEU A 28 -1.04 2.76 18.57
C LEU A 28 -1.70 3.65 19.62
N VAL A 29 -1.50 3.34 20.91
CA VAL A 29 -2.04 4.16 22.01
C VAL A 29 -1.29 5.49 22.11
N ASN A 30 0.03 5.49 21.90
CA ASN A 30 0.90 6.65 22.15
C ASN A 30 1.51 7.27 20.88
N ILE A 31 0.81 7.24 19.74
CA ILE A 31 1.34 7.66 18.42
C ILE A 31 2.01 9.04 18.47
N GLU A 32 1.43 10.00 19.19
CA GLU A 32 1.95 11.37 19.29
C GLU A 32 3.38 11.42 19.85
N THR A 33 3.68 10.59 20.85
CA THR A 33 5.02 10.53 21.46
C THR A 33 6.05 9.99 20.46
N TYR A 34 5.67 9.00 19.67
CA TYR A 34 6.50 8.42 18.62
C TYR A 34 6.69 9.40 17.46
N GLN A 35 5.66 10.16 17.09
CA GLN A 35 5.75 11.21 16.08
C GLN A 35 6.64 12.36 16.53
N LYS A 36 6.54 12.80 17.80
CA LYS A 36 7.42 13.82 18.40
C LYS A 36 8.90 13.43 18.28
N ASN A 37 9.22 12.17 18.54
CA ASN A 37 10.59 11.64 18.45
C ASN A 37 10.98 11.09 17.07
N CYS A 38 10.20 11.33 16.02
CA CYS A 38 10.50 10.82 14.68
C CYS A 38 11.75 11.51 14.08
N GLU A 39 12.68 10.73 13.55
CA GLU A 39 13.89 11.26 12.86
C GLU A 39 13.60 11.66 11.40
N ASN A 40 12.58 11.08 10.77
CA ASN A 40 12.23 11.31 9.37
C ASN A 40 11.26 12.49 9.15
N LYS A 41 11.19 13.45 10.09
CA LYS A 41 10.30 14.62 9.98
C LYS A 41 10.55 15.44 8.71
N ALA A 42 11.81 15.51 8.27
CA ALA A 42 12.21 16.24 7.06
C ALA A 42 11.76 15.58 5.74
N LYS A 43 11.21 14.37 5.78
CA LYS A 43 10.77 13.60 4.60
C LYS A 43 9.29 13.23 4.71
N PRO A 44 8.36 14.18 4.49
CA PRO A 44 6.93 13.95 4.65
C PRO A 44 6.37 12.89 3.70
N MET A 45 6.99 12.71 2.52
CA MET A 45 6.59 11.70 1.53
C MET A 45 6.71 10.26 2.04
N LEU A 46 7.46 10.01 3.11
CA LEU A 46 7.63 8.66 3.69
C LEU A 46 6.46 8.24 4.60
N HIS A 47 5.55 9.15 4.96
CA HIS A 47 4.43 8.88 5.87
C HIS A 47 4.84 8.06 7.13
N CYS A 48 6.00 8.40 7.69
CA CYS A 48 6.64 7.58 8.72
C CYS A 48 5.86 7.56 10.03
N ASN A 49 5.27 8.68 10.44
CA ASN A 49 4.40 8.78 11.64
C ASN A 49 5.00 8.15 12.92
N GLY A 50 6.31 8.26 13.12
CA GLY A 50 6.99 7.70 14.29
C GLY A 50 7.30 6.19 14.25
N LYS A 51 6.95 5.49 13.15
CA LYS A 51 7.21 4.05 12.96
C LYS A 51 8.71 3.70 13.04
N CYS A 52 9.60 4.63 12.69
CA CYS A 52 11.05 4.45 12.80
C CYS A 52 11.50 4.14 14.25
N GLN A 53 10.89 4.81 15.23
CA GLN A 53 11.21 4.61 16.65
C GLN A 53 10.66 3.28 17.17
N MET A 54 9.45 2.90 16.76
CA MET A 54 8.88 1.59 17.06
C MET A 54 9.79 0.47 16.55
N PHE A 55 10.22 0.56 15.29
CA PHE A 55 11.09 -0.43 14.67
C PHE A 55 12.46 -0.51 15.36
N LYS A 56 13.00 0.62 15.81
CA LYS A 56 14.25 0.67 16.59
C LYS A 56 14.11 -0.03 17.94
N LYS A 57 12.97 0.08 18.61
CA LYS A 57 12.68 -0.65 19.87
C LYS A 57 12.58 -2.16 19.63
N ILE A 58 11.91 -2.58 18.57
CA ILE A 58 11.83 -4.01 18.17
C ILE A 58 13.22 -4.58 17.94
N LYS A 59 14.05 -3.90 17.13
CA LYS A 59 15.43 -4.32 16.86
C LYS A 59 16.31 -4.39 18.12
N LYS A 60 16.08 -3.51 19.10
CA LYS A 60 16.81 -3.55 20.38
C LYS A 60 16.39 -4.75 21.23
N GLN A 61 15.09 -5.08 21.26
CA GLN A 61 14.58 -6.25 22.01
C GLN A 61 15.03 -7.58 21.38
N GLU A 62 15.15 -7.61 20.06
CA GLU A 62 15.65 -8.78 19.33
C GLU A 62 17.16 -8.98 19.47
N GLY A 63 17.86 -8.08 20.17
CA GLY A 63 19.32 -8.09 20.30
C GLY A 63 20.02 -7.72 18.99
N ASN A 64 21.32 -7.43 19.07
CA ASN A 64 22.17 -7.23 17.90
C ASN A 64 22.47 -8.56 17.20
N ASN A 65 21.42 -9.36 16.94
CA ASN A 65 21.45 -10.54 16.08
C ASN A 65 21.64 -10.04 14.63
N GLN A 66 22.82 -9.49 14.38
CA GLN A 66 23.50 -9.54 13.09
C GLN A 66 23.99 -10.96 12.78
N THR A 67 23.56 -11.96 13.56
CA THR A 67 23.44 -13.29 12.99
C THR A 67 22.34 -13.19 11.94
N SER A 68 22.78 -13.24 10.70
CA SER A 68 22.09 -13.77 9.53
C SER A 68 21.46 -15.15 9.81
N MET A 69 20.70 -15.30 10.89
CA MET A 69 19.61 -16.25 10.87
C MET A 69 18.70 -15.70 9.79
N PRO A 70 18.46 -16.45 8.71
CA PRO A 70 17.30 -16.17 7.91
C PRO A 70 16.16 -16.17 8.93
N VAL A 71 15.56 -15.00 9.20
CA VAL A 71 14.12 -14.98 9.43
C VAL A 71 13.63 -15.95 8.36
N PRO A 72 13.02 -17.10 8.70
CA PRO A 72 12.45 -17.92 7.66
C PRO A 72 11.59 -16.92 6.92
N LYS A 73 12.04 -16.55 5.72
CA LYS A 73 11.19 -15.82 4.81
C LYS A 73 10.05 -16.80 4.79
N PHE A 74 8.94 -16.41 5.42
CA PHE A 74 7.70 -17.03 5.07
C PHE A 74 7.71 -16.73 3.59
N ASN A 75 8.08 -17.74 2.80
CA ASN A 75 7.83 -17.72 1.40
C ASN A 75 6.31 -17.74 1.42
N GLN A 76 5.70 -16.57 1.64
CA GLN A 76 4.82 -16.06 0.63
C GLN A 76 5.67 -16.11 -0.64
N GLU A 77 5.79 -17.31 -1.22
CA GLU A 77 5.33 -17.50 -2.57
C GLU A 77 4.14 -16.57 -2.63
N GLU A 78 4.32 -15.41 -3.28
CA GLU A 78 3.20 -14.55 -3.61
C GLU A 78 2.16 -15.55 -4.09
N LEU A 79 1.15 -15.81 -3.26
CA LEU A 79 0.11 -16.73 -3.63
C LEU A 79 -0.49 -15.98 -4.80
N VAL A 80 -0.10 -16.39 -6.00
CA VAL A 80 -0.62 -15.84 -7.24
C VAL A 80 -2.05 -16.35 -7.24
N LEU A 81 -2.91 -15.62 -6.51
CA LEU A 81 -4.36 -15.83 -6.41
C LEU A 81 -5.00 -15.72 -7.80
N SER A 82 -4.25 -15.18 -8.76
CA SER A 82 -4.62 -15.06 -10.16
C SER A 82 -3.72 -15.94 -11.02
N SER A 83 -3.85 -17.26 -10.92
CA SER A 83 -3.49 -18.09 -12.07
C SER A 83 -4.36 -17.60 -13.23
N LYS A 84 -3.77 -17.26 -14.38
CA LYS A 84 -4.53 -16.82 -15.57
C LYS A 84 -5.46 -17.92 -16.13
N SER A 85 -5.60 -19.03 -15.42
CA SER A 85 -6.31 -20.25 -15.79
C SER A 85 -7.83 -20.15 -15.60
N PHE A 86 -8.34 -19.12 -14.92
CA PHE A 86 -9.77 -19.02 -14.57
C PHE A 86 -10.42 -17.70 -14.98
N PHE A 87 -10.06 -17.18 -16.16
CA PHE A 87 -10.88 -16.14 -16.78
C PHE A 87 -11.98 -16.81 -17.62
N PRO A 88 -13.27 -16.59 -17.33
CA PRO A 88 -14.31 -16.97 -18.28
C PRO A 88 -14.06 -16.19 -19.56
N SER A 89 -13.91 -16.89 -20.68
CA SER A 89 -13.95 -16.28 -22.01
C SER A 89 -15.37 -15.73 -22.22
N ILE A 90 -15.51 -14.41 -22.06
CA ILE A 90 -16.75 -13.71 -22.36
C ILE A 90 -16.77 -13.50 -23.87
N ASP A 91 -17.53 -14.33 -24.58
CA ASP A 91 -17.89 -14.04 -25.96
C ASP A 91 -18.84 -12.86 -25.96
N GLN A 92 -18.29 -11.66 -26.19
CA GLN A 92 -19.10 -10.47 -26.39
C GLN A 92 -19.76 -10.57 -27.76
N ALA A 93 -21.06 -10.83 -27.77
CA ALA A 93 -21.86 -10.59 -28.96
C ALA A 93 -21.83 -9.08 -29.24
N ILE A 94 -21.05 -8.67 -30.25
CA ILE A 94 -21.07 -7.30 -30.74
C ILE A 94 -22.41 -7.10 -31.42
N LEU A 95 -23.34 -6.42 -30.75
CA LEU A 95 -24.51 -5.86 -31.40
C LEU A 95 -24.02 -4.71 -32.28
N LEU A 96 -23.86 -4.97 -33.58
CA LEU A 96 -23.67 -3.91 -34.57
C LEU A 96 -24.95 -3.09 -34.64
N ASN A 97 -25.10 -2.12 -33.73
CA ASN A 97 -26.05 -1.04 -33.93
C ASN A 97 -25.55 -0.21 -35.10
N GLN A 98 -26.14 -0.44 -36.27
CA GLN A 98 -25.92 0.38 -37.44
C GLN A 98 -26.47 1.77 -37.11
N LEU A 99 -25.61 2.66 -36.63
CA LEU A 99 -25.98 4.06 -36.39
C LEU A 99 -26.26 4.68 -37.76
N ALA A 100 -27.54 4.73 -38.12
CA ALA A 100 -28.00 5.53 -39.25
C ALA A 100 -27.92 7.00 -38.83
N TYR A 101 -26.79 7.65 -39.10
CA TYR A 101 -26.71 9.10 -39.02
C TYR A 101 -27.32 9.70 -40.29
N SER A 102 -28.26 10.62 -40.12
CA SER A 102 -28.74 11.44 -41.24
C SER A 102 -27.65 12.44 -41.60
N TYR A 103 -27.03 12.26 -42.77
CA TYR A 103 -26.11 13.25 -43.32
C TYR A 103 -26.92 14.47 -43.77
N TYR A 104 -26.91 15.54 -42.96
CA TYR A 104 -27.42 16.84 -43.41
C TYR A 104 -26.37 17.47 -44.33
N LYS A 105 -26.65 17.43 -45.64
CA LYS A 105 -25.88 18.16 -46.63
C LYS A 105 -26.21 19.64 -46.46
N GLY A 106 -25.44 20.34 -45.62
CA GLY A 106 -25.58 21.78 -45.43
C GLY A 106 -25.34 22.51 -46.75
N THR A 107 -26.42 22.86 -47.45
CA THR A 107 -26.38 23.72 -48.63
C THR A 107 -26.28 25.17 -48.17
N ASN A 108 -25.10 25.57 -47.73
CA ASN A 108 -24.64 26.95 -47.80
C ASN A 108 -23.15 26.97 -47.52
N PRO A 109 -22.28 27.29 -48.50
CA PRO A 109 -20.95 27.73 -48.16
C PRO A 109 -21.10 29.08 -47.45
N SER A 110 -21.01 29.10 -46.13
CA SER A 110 -20.78 30.37 -45.43
C SER A 110 -19.43 30.86 -45.94
N ASN A 111 -19.42 31.94 -46.73
CA ASN A 111 -18.21 32.65 -47.16
C ASN A 111 -17.54 33.36 -45.97
N TYR A 112 -17.34 32.64 -44.87
CA TYR A 112 -16.68 33.16 -43.70
C TYR A 112 -15.18 33.02 -43.92
N GLN A 113 -14.59 34.05 -44.52
CA GLN A 113 -13.15 34.25 -44.45
C GLN A 113 -12.83 34.79 -43.05
N CYS A 114 -12.34 33.93 -42.15
CA CYS A 114 -11.63 34.40 -40.96
C CYS A 114 -10.44 35.24 -41.44
N SER A 115 -10.46 36.56 -41.23
CA SER A 115 -9.21 37.32 -41.26
C SER A 115 -8.37 36.85 -40.08
N ILE A 116 -7.24 36.18 -40.35
CA ILE A 116 -6.24 35.88 -39.33
C ILE A 116 -5.72 37.24 -38.84
N PHE A 117 -6.07 37.60 -37.61
CA PHE A 117 -5.62 38.84 -36.99
C PHE A 117 -4.11 38.76 -36.78
N HIS A 118 -3.36 39.63 -37.43
CA HIS A 118 -1.92 39.80 -37.19
C HIS A 118 -1.74 41.09 -36.38
N PRO A 119 -1.15 41.04 -35.17
CA PRO A 119 -0.89 42.25 -34.40
C PRO A 119 0.18 43.12 -35.07
N PRO A 120 0.10 44.46 -34.96
CA PRO A 120 1.12 45.35 -35.49
C PRO A 120 2.43 45.16 -34.73
N GLY A 121 3.52 44.93 -35.48
CA GLY A 121 4.86 44.82 -34.94
C GLY A 121 5.41 46.18 -34.54
N VAL A 122 5.65 46.35 -33.24
CA VAL A 122 6.65 47.26 -32.67
C VAL A 122 7.51 46.47 -31.70
#